data_AF-A0AB33FD95-F1
#
_entry.id   AF-A0AB33FD95-F1
#
_cell.length_a   1.000
_cell.length_b   1.000
_cell.length_c   1.000
_cell.angle_alpha   90.00
_cell.angle_beta   90.00
_cell.angle_gamma   90.00
#
_symmetry.space_group_name_H-M   'P 1'
#
loop_
_entity.id
_entity.type
_entity.pdbx_description
1 polymer ?
#
loop_
_entity_poly.entity_id
_entity_poly.type
_entity_poly.pdbx_seq_one_letter_code
_entity_poly.pdbx_strand_id
1 'polypeptide(L)'
;MNDIGRVTHNYVSAHQRDRVHRASLYANEKRALVTDFNGAIPKGAVITSATWQTDDTSQCVMSLPVINGRQVQVQIAAQYTGHCRIRVDATLDNGEVYSAWHVIRVQPAPYFNSPGWVNGPSRLTAVAA
;
A
#
# COMPACT_ATOMS: atom_id res chain seq x y z
N MET A 1 -1.74 7.82 -16.92
CA MET A 1 -1.32 6.47 -17.31
C MET A 1 -2.50 5.55 -17.04
N ASN A 2 -3.29 5.22 -18.07
CA ASN A 2 -4.50 4.39 -17.95
C ASN A 2 -4.11 2.92 -18.10
N ASP A 3 -3.49 2.35 -17.07
CA ASP A 3 -3.39 0.90 -16.98
C ASP A 3 -4.70 0.38 -16.37
N ILE A 4 -5.43 -0.47 -17.11
CA ILE A 4 -6.52 -1.31 -16.56
C ILE A 4 -5.89 -2.47 -15.76
N GLY A 5 -4.82 -2.16 -15.02
CA GLY A 5 -4.19 -3.10 -14.11
C GLY A 5 -5.13 -3.42 -12.98
N ARG A 6 -5.01 -4.62 -12.40
CA ARG A 6 -5.67 -4.93 -11.15
C ARG A 6 -5.13 -3.97 -10.08
N VAL A 7 -6.01 -3.24 -9.40
CA VAL A 7 -5.67 -2.33 -8.28
C VAL A 7 -6.38 -2.82 -7.02
N THR A 8 -5.76 -2.63 -5.86
CA THR A 8 -6.41 -2.77 -4.55
C THR A 8 -6.59 -1.39 -3.96
N HIS A 9 -7.85 -0.97 -3.78
CA HIS A 9 -8.21 0.34 -3.22
C HIS A 9 -8.58 0.22 -1.75
N ASN A 10 -7.92 1.01 -0.92
CA ASN A 10 -8.31 1.30 0.44
C ASN A 10 -8.87 2.72 0.52
N TYR A 11 -10.16 2.86 0.82
CA TYR A 11 -10.79 4.16 1.09
C TYR A 11 -10.72 4.44 2.59
N VAL A 12 -9.88 5.39 2.99
CA VAL A 12 -9.73 5.75 4.39
C VAL A 12 -10.89 6.64 4.81
N SER A 13 -11.66 6.19 5.79
CA SER A 13 -12.77 6.94 6.37
C SER A 13 -12.42 7.38 7.79
N ALA A 14 -12.77 8.63 8.13
CA ALA A 14 -12.65 9.15 9.49
C ALA A 14 -13.51 8.36 10.50
N HIS A 15 -14.58 7.69 10.06
CA HIS A 15 -15.51 6.95 10.91
C HIS A 15 -15.05 5.52 11.23
N GLN A 16 -14.12 4.97 10.45
CA GLN A 16 -13.63 3.62 10.65
C GLN A 16 -12.40 3.65 11.56
N ARG A 17 -12.58 3.22 12.82
CA ARG A 17 -11.57 3.37 13.87
C ARG A 17 -10.38 2.42 13.72
N ASP A 18 -10.57 1.24 13.14
CA ASP A 18 -9.51 0.25 12.95
C ASP A 18 -8.60 0.60 11.76
N ARG A 19 -9.15 1.26 10.72
CA ARG A 19 -8.46 1.66 9.47
C ARG A 19 -7.64 0.52 8.85
N VAL A 20 -8.09 -0.73 9.04
CA VAL A 20 -7.44 -1.92 8.50
C VAL A 20 -8.16 -2.37 7.23
N HIS A 21 -7.51 -2.18 6.10
CA HIS A 21 -7.95 -2.78 4.84
C HIS A 21 -7.45 -4.22 4.73
N ARG A 22 -8.33 -5.12 4.28
CA ARG A 22 -7.99 -6.53 4.07
C ARG A 22 -8.19 -6.89 2.60
N ALA A 23 -7.17 -7.50 2.00
CA ALA A 23 -7.20 -7.99 0.63
C ALA A 23 -6.55 -9.36 0.53
N SER A 24 -6.75 -10.04 -0.60
CA SER A 24 -6.05 -11.29 -0.94
C SER A 24 -5.41 -11.17 -2.30
N LEU A 25 -4.22 -11.75 -2.44
CA LEU A 25 -3.47 -11.89 -3.68
C LEU A 25 -2.96 -13.32 -3.79
N TYR A 26 -2.78 -13.80 -5.01
CA TYR A 26 -1.98 -15.01 -5.23
C TYR A 26 -0.50 -14.65 -5.23
N ALA A 27 0.34 -15.60 -4.81
CA ALA A 27 1.78 -15.50 -5.01
C ALA A 27 2.06 -15.16 -6.48
N ASN A 28 3.06 -14.30 -6.71
CA ASN A 28 3.52 -13.81 -8.03
C ASN A 28 2.65 -12.71 -8.63
N GLU A 29 1.51 -12.37 -8.00
CA GLU A 29 0.74 -11.21 -8.43
C GLU A 29 1.46 -9.90 -8.06
N LYS A 30 1.45 -8.98 -9.02
CA LYS A 30 1.85 -7.60 -8.83
C LYS A 30 0.61 -6.72 -8.87
N ARG A 31 0.48 -5.79 -7.93
CA ARG A 31 -0.68 -4.91 -7.84
C ARG A 31 -0.30 -3.52 -7.33
N ALA A 32 -1.00 -2.50 -7.78
CA ALA A 32 -0.97 -1.21 -7.11
C ALA A 32 -1.83 -1.30 -5.84
N LEU A 33 -1.25 -0.94 -4.70
CA LEU A 33 -1.97 -0.70 -3.46
C LEU A 33 -2.20 0.81 -3.34
N VAL A 34 -3.44 1.23 -3.54
CA VAL A 34 -3.85 2.62 -3.49
C VAL A 34 -4.57 2.89 -2.18
N THR A 35 -4.12 3.89 -1.44
CA THR A 35 -4.78 4.40 -0.24
C THR A 35 -5.32 5.78 -0.54
N ASP A 36 -6.65 5.90 -0.52
CA ASP A 36 -7.37 7.14 -0.77
C ASP A 36 -7.76 7.81 0.54
N PHE A 37 -7.20 8.98 0.82
CA PHE A 37 -7.47 9.78 2.01
C PHE A 37 -8.55 10.83 1.80
N ASN A 38 -9.23 10.86 0.64
CA ASN A 38 -10.13 11.95 0.28
C ASN A 38 -11.24 12.20 1.31
N GLY A 39 -11.78 11.13 1.91
CA GLY A 39 -12.79 11.20 2.99
C GLY A 39 -12.23 11.32 4.41
N ALA A 40 -10.90 11.32 4.59
CA ALA A 40 -10.25 11.32 5.89
C ALA A 40 -9.57 12.65 6.24
N ILE A 41 -9.03 13.37 5.25
CA ILE A 41 -8.27 14.61 5.51
C ILE A 41 -9.14 15.86 5.24
N PRO A 42 -8.91 17.00 5.90
CA PRO A 42 -9.70 18.22 5.68
C PRO A 42 -9.71 18.69 4.22
N LYS A 43 -10.76 19.39 3.80
CA LYS A 43 -10.78 20.05 2.47
C LYS A 43 -9.65 21.09 2.40
N GLY A 44 -8.92 21.10 1.29
CA GLY A 44 -7.79 22.01 1.09
C GLY A 44 -6.45 21.50 1.62
N ALA A 45 -6.43 20.51 2.52
CA ALA A 45 -5.19 19.88 2.97
C ALA A 45 -4.57 19.02 1.85
N VAL A 46 -3.25 19.07 1.76
CA VAL A 46 -2.45 18.37 0.75
C VAL A 46 -1.46 17.41 1.42
N ILE A 47 -1.28 16.23 0.85
CA ILE A 47 -0.28 15.27 1.30
C ILE A 47 1.09 15.70 0.76
N THR A 48 2.03 16.00 1.66
CA THR A 48 3.40 16.43 1.31
C THR A 48 4.37 15.27 1.25
N SER A 49 4.16 14.24 2.07
CA SER A 49 4.93 13.00 2.03
C SER A 49 4.10 11.80 2.45
N ALA A 50 4.50 10.63 1.99
CA ALA A 50 3.89 9.36 2.35
C ALA A 50 4.98 8.32 2.59
N THR A 51 4.90 7.63 3.72
CA THR A 51 5.85 6.57 4.08
C THR A 51 5.12 5.26 4.25
N TRP A 52 5.55 4.23 3.51
CA TRP A 52 5.11 2.85 3.66
C TRP A 52 6.12 2.07 4.48
N GLN A 53 5.61 1.21 5.36
CA GLN A 53 6.42 0.33 6.20
C GLN A 53 5.80 -1.07 6.22
N THR A 54 6.65 -2.09 6.16
CA THR A 54 6.27 -3.48 6.38
C THR A 54 7.22 -4.12 7.40
N ASP A 55 6.66 -5.02 8.21
CA ASP A 55 7.39 -5.81 9.20
C ASP A 55 8.14 -6.99 8.58
N ASP A 56 7.69 -7.46 7.42
CA ASP A 56 8.25 -8.63 6.74
C ASP A 56 8.19 -8.46 5.21
N THR A 57 9.36 -8.52 4.57
CA THR A 57 9.49 -8.42 3.10
C THR A 57 9.35 -9.77 2.39
N SER A 58 9.23 -10.87 3.15
CA SER A 58 9.16 -12.22 2.58
C SER A 58 7.81 -12.54 1.94
N GLN A 59 6.69 -11.97 2.40
CA GLN A 59 5.38 -12.20 1.78
C GLN A 59 5.06 -11.19 0.67
N CYS A 60 5.46 -9.92 0.82
CA CYS A 60 5.38 -8.95 -0.28
C CYS A 60 6.58 -8.01 -0.31
N VAL A 61 6.95 -7.59 -1.52
CA VAL A 61 7.91 -6.49 -1.75
C VAL A 61 7.18 -5.25 -2.19
N MET A 62 7.55 -4.10 -1.64
CA MET A 62 7.06 -2.80 -2.03
C MET A 62 8.02 -2.12 -3.02
N SER A 63 7.49 -1.34 -3.96
CA SER A 63 8.28 -0.54 -4.91
C SER A 63 7.45 0.63 -5.45
N LEU A 64 8.09 1.57 -6.15
CA LEU A 64 7.42 2.67 -6.88
C LEU A 64 6.40 3.45 -6.02
N PRO A 65 6.84 4.08 -4.91
CA PRO A 65 5.94 4.89 -4.09
C PRO A 65 5.57 6.18 -4.84
N VAL A 66 4.28 6.54 -4.82
CA VAL A 66 3.73 7.70 -5.54
C VAL A 66 2.69 8.42 -4.68
N ILE A 67 2.67 9.75 -4.78
CA ILE A 67 1.59 10.61 -4.25
C ILE A 67 0.89 11.23 -5.45
N ASN A 68 -0.43 11.15 -5.48
CA ASN A 68 -1.28 11.77 -6.50
C ASN A 68 -2.45 12.49 -5.82
N GLY A 69 -2.24 13.77 -5.50
CA GLY A 69 -3.21 14.57 -4.77
C GLY A 69 -3.50 14.00 -3.38
N ARG A 70 -4.72 13.51 -3.18
CA ARG A 70 -5.22 12.95 -1.91
C ARG A 70 -5.13 11.42 -1.85
N GLN A 71 -4.50 10.82 -2.87
CA GLN A 71 -4.23 9.39 -2.96
C GLN A 71 -2.73 9.14 -2.87
N VAL A 72 -2.37 8.05 -2.19
CA VAL A 72 -0.99 7.56 -2.14
C VAL A 72 -0.98 6.12 -2.64
N GLN A 73 0.08 5.75 -3.34
CA GLN A 73 0.19 4.44 -3.97
C GLN A 73 1.57 3.83 -3.72
N VAL A 74 1.60 2.51 -3.54
CA VAL A 74 2.82 1.71 -3.65
C VAL A 74 2.53 0.47 -4.49
N GLN A 75 3.47 0.06 -5.33
CA GLN A 75 3.40 -1.21 -6.03
C GLN A 75 3.79 -2.33 -5.06
N ILE A 76 2.96 -3.37 -4.97
CA ILE A 76 3.24 -4.59 -4.20
C ILE A 76 3.45 -5.77 -5.15
N ALA A 77 4.41 -6.62 -4.80
CA ALA A 77 4.65 -7.90 -5.45
C ALA A 77 4.54 -9.01 -4.40
N ALA A 78 3.55 -9.89 -4.53
CA ALA A 78 3.34 -11.00 -3.61
C ALA A 78 4.33 -12.15 -3.90
N GLN A 79 4.91 -12.73 -2.84
CA GLN A 79 6.00 -13.70 -2.90
C GLN A 79 5.61 -15.03 -2.25
N TYR A 80 5.69 -15.12 -0.91
CA TYR A 80 5.35 -16.34 -0.17
C TYR A 80 3.96 -16.26 0.47
N THR A 81 3.33 -17.43 0.57
CA THR A 81 2.06 -17.61 1.28
C THR A 81 2.17 -17.10 2.71
N GLY A 82 1.18 -16.33 3.13
CA GLY A 82 1.15 -15.76 4.48
C GLY A 82 0.39 -14.45 4.53
N HIS A 83 0.78 -13.60 5.48
CA HIS A 83 0.18 -12.28 5.66
C HIS A 83 1.25 -11.21 5.53
N CYS A 84 1.12 -10.38 4.51
CA CYS A 84 1.86 -9.13 4.43
C CYS A 84 1.09 -8.03 5.15
N ARG A 85 1.77 -7.30 6.03
CA ARG A 85 1.21 -6.16 6.75
C ARG A 85 1.93 -4.91 6.32
N ILE A 86 1.18 -3.93 5.81
CA ILE A 86 1.72 -2.66 5.33
C ILE A 86 1.00 -1.53 6.02
N ARG A 87 1.76 -0.69 6.72
CA ARG A 87 1.29 0.60 7.22
C ARG A 87 1.70 1.68 6.24
N VAL A 88 0.81 2.63 5.99
CA VAL A 88 1.16 3.89 5.34
C VAL A 88 0.85 5.05 6.28
N ASP A 89 1.78 5.99 6.36
CA ASP A 89 1.65 7.27 7.04
C ASP A 89 1.73 8.40 6.01
N ALA A 90 0.64 9.13 5.83
CA ALA A 90 0.57 10.32 4.96
C ALA A 90 0.68 11.59 5.81
N THR A 91 1.73 12.37 5.58
CA THR A 91 1.97 13.66 6.24
C THR A 91 1.35 14.78 5.40
N LEU A 92 0.60 15.65 6.05
CA LEU A 92 -0.03 16.82 5.44
C LEU A 92 0.89 18.04 5.46
N ASP A 93 0.50 19.09 4.76
CA ASP A 93 1.15 20.41 4.74
C ASP A 93 1.16 21.10 6.11
N ASN A 94 0.14 20.87 6.93
CA ASN A 94 0.07 21.35 8.31
C ASN A 94 0.86 20.49 9.31
N GLY A 95 1.54 19.43 8.86
CA GLY A 95 2.33 18.52 9.69
C GLY A 95 1.53 17.39 10.36
N GLU A 96 0.20 17.34 10.21
CA GLU A 96 -0.59 16.20 10.70
C GLU A 96 -0.26 14.92 9.93
N VAL A 97 -0.36 13.77 10.61
CA VAL A 97 -0.09 12.46 10.02
C VAL A 97 -1.34 11.58 10.06
N TYR A 98 -1.74 11.07 8.90
CA TYR A 98 -2.85 10.16 8.75
C TYR A 98 -2.34 8.77 8.39
N SER A 99 -2.64 7.81 9.25
CA SER A 99 -2.22 6.42 9.07
C SER A 99 -3.34 5.53 8.56
N ALA A 100 -2.98 4.56 7.73
CA ALA A 100 -3.83 3.45 7.33
C ALA A 100 -3.04 2.12 7.33
N TRP A 101 -3.73 1.03 7.66
CA TRP A 101 -3.16 -0.31 7.75
C TRP A 101 -3.72 -1.22 6.67
N HIS A 102 -2.89 -2.10 6.13
CA HIS A 102 -3.26 -3.06 5.12
C HIS A 102 -2.78 -4.45 5.55
N VAL A 103 -3.68 -5.42 5.52
CA VAL A 103 -3.37 -6.84 5.74
C VAL A 103 -3.71 -7.59 4.46
N ILE A 104 -2.68 -8.04 3.77
CA ILE A 104 -2.79 -8.73 2.48
C ILE A 104 -2.49 -10.19 2.72
N ARG A 105 -3.49 -11.05 2.48
CA ARG A 105 -3.31 -12.49 2.52
C ARG A 105 -2.73 -12.95 1.19
N VAL A 106 -1.51 -13.45 1.19
CA VAL A 106 -0.89 -14.09 0.03
C VAL A 106 -1.28 -15.56 0.03
N GLN A 107 -1.95 -15.99 -1.04
CA GLN A 107 -2.39 -17.35 -1.27
C GLN A 107 -1.37 -18.09 -2.13
N PRO A 108 -1.22 -19.42 -1.96
CA PRO A 108 -0.33 -20.19 -2.82
C PRO A 108 -0.83 -20.16 -4.27
N ALA A 109 0.09 -20.13 -5.23
CA ALA A 109 -0.20 -20.22 -6.66
C ALA A 109 0.27 -21.59 -7.20
N PRO A 110 -0.43 -22.70 -6.87
CA PRO A 110 0.07 -24.07 -7.08
C PRO A 110 0.31 -24.43 -8.56
N TYR A 111 -0.29 -23.69 -9.48
CA TYR A 111 -0.18 -23.91 -10.92
C TYR A 111 0.92 -23.07 -11.60
N PHE A 112 1.64 -22.25 -10.83
CA PHE A 112 2.70 -21.38 -11.32
C PHE A 112 3.98 -21.62 -10.51
N ASN A 113 5.12 -21.74 -11.18
CA ASN A 113 6.41 -21.81 -10.48
C ASN A 113 6.57 -20.58 -9.58
N SER A 114 7.01 -20.77 -8.34
CA SER A 114 7.38 -19.66 -7.48
C SER A 114 8.64 -18.99 -8.06
N PRO A 115 8.58 -17.72 -8.52
CA PRO A 115 9.76 -16.94 -8.79
C PRO A 115 10.56 -16.86 -7.50
N GLY A 116 11.88 -16.83 -7.64
CA GLY A 116 12.78 -16.74 -6.50
C GLY A 116 12.43 -15.54 -5.62
N TRP A 117 12.60 -15.72 -4.32
CA TRP A 117 12.46 -14.63 -3.36
C TRP A 117 13.37 -13.46 -3.74
N VAL A 118 12.79 -12.27 -3.68
CA VAL A 118 13.46 -10.99 -3.89
C VAL A 118 13.45 -10.24 -2.57
N ASN A 119 14.63 -9.74 -2.18
CA ASN A 119 14.71 -8.82 -1.07
C ASN A 119 14.27 -7.42 -1.52
N GLY A 120 13.48 -6.77 -0.67
CA GLY A 120 12.92 -5.45 -0.95
C GLY A 120 13.08 -4.51 0.23
N PRO A 121 12.76 -3.22 0.05
CA PRO A 121 12.78 -2.28 1.14
C PRO A 121 11.65 -2.58 2.13
N SER A 122 11.97 -2.60 3.43
CA SER A 122 10.96 -2.61 4.50
C SER A 122 10.30 -1.25 4.68
N ARG A 123 10.90 -0.18 4.15
CA ARG A 123 10.43 1.20 4.22
C ARG A 123 10.62 1.93 2.90
N LEU A 124 9.58 2.61 2.43
CA LEU A 124 9.61 3.48 1.25
C LEU A 124 8.98 4.82 1.58
N THR A 125 9.54 5.90 1.04
CA THR A 125 8.99 7.25 1.20
C THR A 125 8.85 7.90 -0.17
N ALA A 126 7.69 8.51 -0.40
CA ALA A 126 7.47 9.46 -1.49
C ALA A 126 7.30 10.86 -0.91
N VAL A 127 7.71 11.86 -1.68
CA VAL A 127 7.48 13.28 -1.44
C VAL A 127 6.68 13.81 -2.63
N ALA A 128 5.73 14.71 -2.37
CA ALA A 128 4.99 15.36 -3.44
C ALA A 128 5.97 16.14 -4.34
N ALA A 129 5.74 16.07 -5.65
CA ALA A 129 6.54 16.79 -6.64
C ALA A 129 6.22 18.29 -6.63
#